data_AF-A0A0B7IGK9-F1
#
_entry.id   AF-A0A0B7IGK9-F1
#
_cell.length_a   1.000
_cell.length_b   1.000
_cell.length_c   1.000
_cell.angle_alpha   90.00
_cell.angle_beta   90.00
_cell.angle_gamma   90.00
#
_symmetry.space_group_name_H-M   'P 1'
#
loop_
_entity.id
_entity.type
_entity.pdbx_description
1 polymer ?
#
loop_
_entity_poly.entity_id
_entity_poly.type
_entity_poly.pdbx_seq_one_letter_code
_entity_poly.pdbx_strand_id
1 'polypeptide(L)'
;MKNNLLLVVLSGLLLSVAWPTYGYSAFIFVAFVPLLFVEKKLRASAKRTKRKVFFLSYLSFLIWNIFTTWWLWYSTKAGAVFAIAANTLLMSATFMIFHIVAKRTKPKIAYIFLICIWLSFEKFHLSWDVSWPWLHLGNVFSEQIAWIQWV
;
A
#
# COMPACT_ATOMS: atom_id res chain seq x y z
N MET A 1 18.09 -11.93 -1.15
CA MET A 1 17.25 -11.07 -2.03
C MET A 1 16.01 -11.81 -2.54
N LYS A 2 16.10 -13.07 -3.00
CA LYS A 2 14.95 -13.88 -3.45
C LYS A 2 13.78 -13.92 -2.43
N ASN A 3 14.08 -14.18 -1.14
CA ASN A 3 13.02 -14.23 -0.11
C ASN A 3 12.32 -12.88 0.12
N ASN A 4 12.98 -11.74 -0.15
CA ASN A 4 12.38 -10.42 0.07
C ASN A 4 11.39 -10.07 -1.06
N LEU A 5 11.68 -10.51 -2.29
CA LEU A 5 10.76 -10.33 -3.43
C LEU A 5 9.49 -11.14 -3.22
N LEU A 6 9.62 -12.38 -2.76
CA LEU A 6 8.46 -13.24 -2.51
C LEU A 6 7.53 -12.64 -1.45
N LEU A 7 8.09 -12.10 -0.35
CA LEU A 7 7.31 -11.43 0.69
C LEU A 7 6.59 -10.16 0.20
N VAL A 8 7.22 -9.42 -0.70
CA VAL A 8 6.65 -8.19 -1.30
C VAL A 8 5.51 -8.53 -2.24
N VAL A 9 5.69 -9.54 -3.09
CA VAL A 9 4.63 -10.06 -3.95
C VAL A 9 3.47 -10.60 -3.12
N LEU A 10 3.78 -11.35 -2.04
CA LEU A 10 2.78 -11.85 -1.10
C LEU A 10 1.97 -10.70 -0.47
N SER A 11 2.63 -9.62 -0.04
CA SER A 11 1.94 -8.44 0.50
C SER A 11 1.01 -7.80 -0.53
N GLY A 12 1.47 -7.63 -1.78
CA GLY A 12 0.63 -7.11 -2.86
C GLY A 12 -0.58 -7.99 -3.14
N LEU A 13 -0.40 -9.32 -3.19
CA LEU A 13 -1.50 -10.27 -3.38
C LEU A 13 -2.48 -10.28 -2.20
N LEU A 14 -1.98 -10.23 -0.96
CA LEU A 14 -2.83 -10.14 0.24
C LEU A 14 -3.67 -8.85 0.24
N LEU A 15 -3.09 -7.73 -0.20
CA LEU A 15 -3.82 -6.47 -0.38
C LEU A 15 -4.91 -6.60 -1.46
N SER A 16 -4.63 -7.32 -2.55
CA SER A 16 -5.63 -7.59 -3.61
C SER A 16 -6.75 -8.51 -3.14
N VAL A 17 -6.45 -9.56 -2.38
CA VAL A 17 -7.45 -10.50 -1.85
C VAL A 17 -8.26 -9.89 -0.70
N ALA A 18 -7.79 -8.81 -0.08
CA ALA A 18 -8.58 -8.06 0.89
C ALA A 18 -9.65 -7.17 0.22
N TRP A 19 -9.67 -7.03 -1.11
CA TRP A 19 -10.54 -6.10 -1.80
C TRP A 19 -12.01 -6.59 -1.84
N PRO A 20 -13.00 -5.71 -1.61
CA PRO A 20 -14.37 -6.12 -1.28
C PRO A 20 -15.03 -6.96 -2.37
N THR A 21 -14.82 -6.64 -3.64
CA THR A 21 -15.52 -7.29 -4.76
C THR A 21 -15.40 -8.82 -4.81
N TYR A 22 -14.31 -9.41 -4.31
CA TYR A 22 -14.09 -10.87 -4.33
C TYR A 22 -13.30 -11.38 -3.12
N GLY A 23 -13.15 -10.55 -2.09
CA GLY A 23 -12.13 -10.71 -1.07
C GLY A 23 -12.64 -10.79 0.36
N TYR A 24 -11.74 -11.14 1.29
CA TYR A 24 -12.03 -11.17 2.72
C TYR A 24 -11.34 -10.00 3.42
N SER A 25 -12.13 -9.07 3.98
CA SER A 25 -11.63 -7.85 4.61
C SER A 25 -10.63 -8.09 5.74
N ALA A 26 -10.68 -9.25 6.42
CA ALA A 26 -9.74 -9.62 7.48
C ALA A 26 -8.26 -9.66 7.01
N PHE A 27 -7.99 -9.93 5.72
CA PHE A 27 -6.62 -9.99 5.22
C PHE A 27 -5.91 -8.63 5.23
N ILE A 28 -6.65 -7.51 5.24
CA ILE A 28 -6.06 -6.16 5.24
C ILE A 28 -5.15 -5.90 6.45
N PHE A 29 -5.49 -6.50 7.61
CA PHE A 29 -4.70 -6.36 8.84
C PHE A 29 -3.35 -7.05 8.75
N VAL A 30 -3.25 -8.13 7.96
CA VAL A 30 -2.03 -8.91 7.79
C VAL A 30 -1.27 -8.51 6.53
N ALA A 31 -1.95 -7.87 5.58
CA ALA A 31 -1.41 -7.57 4.25
C ALA A 31 -0.15 -6.68 4.29
N PHE A 32 -0.03 -5.75 5.24
CA PHE A 32 1.16 -4.91 5.40
C PHE A 32 2.31 -5.61 6.16
N VAL A 33 2.06 -6.71 6.87
CA VAL A 33 3.06 -7.37 7.72
C VAL A 33 4.28 -7.86 6.94
N PRO A 34 4.14 -8.56 5.79
CA PRO A 34 5.30 -9.00 5.01
C PRO A 34 6.14 -7.82 4.49
N LEU A 35 5.48 -6.73 4.08
CA LEU A 35 6.16 -5.52 3.58
C LEU A 35 6.96 -4.83 4.70
N LEU A 36 6.38 -4.70 5.89
CA LEU A 36 7.04 -4.14 7.07
C LEU A 36 8.22 -5.01 7.54
N PHE A 37 8.11 -6.33 7.41
CA PHE A 37 9.21 -7.24 7.75
C PHE A 37 10.39 -7.10 6.79
N VAL A 38 10.11 -6.95 5.49
CA VAL A 38 11.13 -6.67 4.48
C VAL A 38 11.80 -5.32 4.75
N GLU A 39 11.04 -4.28 5.07
CA GLU A 39 11.56 -2.96 5.47
C GLU A 39 12.51 -3.06 6.67
N LYS A 40 12.12 -3.78 7.73
CA LYS A 40 12.94 -3.98 8.93
C LYS A 40 14.25 -4.70 8.61
N LYS A 41 14.21 -5.76 7.80
CA LYS A 41 15.41 -6.48 7.32
C LYS A 41 16.33 -5.57 6.52
N LEU A 42 15.76 -4.74 5.66
CA LEU A 42 16.50 -3.77 4.85
C LEU A 42 17.14 -2.69 5.71
N ARG A 43 16.44 -2.17 6.74
CA ARG A 43 17.00 -1.20 7.69
C ARG A 43 18.24 -1.75 8.41
N ALA A 44 18.22 -3.02 8.79
CA ALA A 44 19.36 -3.67 9.45
C ALA A 44 20.59 -3.83 8.53
N SER A 45 20.41 -3.77 7.21
CA SER A 45 21.49 -3.89 6.22
C SER A 45 22.01 -2.50 5.80
N ALA A 46 23.25 -2.18 6.17
CA ALA A 46 23.82 -0.81 6.12
C ALA A 46 24.03 -0.18 4.73
N LYS A 47 24.09 -0.93 3.61
CA LYS A 47 24.44 -0.37 2.28
C LYS A 47 23.23 -0.20 1.35
N ARG A 48 23.00 1.04 0.90
CA ARG A 48 22.06 1.48 -0.17
C ARG A 48 20.60 0.98 -0.02
N THR A 49 20.02 1.19 1.16
CA THR A 49 18.68 0.69 1.52
C THR A 49 17.52 1.46 0.88
N LYS A 50 17.65 2.79 0.70
CA LYS A 50 16.54 3.67 0.28
C LYS A 50 15.94 3.30 -1.08
N ARG A 51 16.79 3.12 -2.10
CA ARG A 51 16.33 2.74 -3.45
C ARG A 51 15.67 1.37 -3.44
N LYS A 52 16.25 0.40 -2.72
CA LYS A 52 15.70 -0.96 -2.62
C LYS A 52 14.32 -0.96 -1.96
N VAL A 53 14.13 -0.22 -0.88
CA VAL A 53 12.83 -0.11 -0.21
C VAL A 53 11.80 0.50 -1.14
N PHE A 54 12.15 1.59 -1.85
CA PHE A 54 11.26 2.22 -2.83
C PHE A 54 10.84 1.26 -3.95
N PHE A 55 11.78 0.53 -4.57
CA PHE A 55 11.46 -0.43 -5.63
C PHE A 55 10.59 -1.59 -5.13
N LEU A 56 10.85 -2.08 -3.92
CA LEU A 56 10.07 -3.17 -3.33
C LEU A 56 8.66 -2.72 -2.92
N SER A 57 8.51 -1.57 -2.28
CA SER A 57 7.18 -1.04 -1.96
C SER A 57 6.39 -0.70 -3.23
N TYR A 58 7.05 -0.11 -4.24
CA TYR A 58 6.46 0.13 -5.54
C TYR A 58 5.94 -1.17 -6.18
N LEU A 59 6.71 -2.25 -6.17
CA LEU A 59 6.27 -3.53 -6.72
C LEU A 59 5.04 -4.10 -5.99
N SER A 60 5.02 -4.03 -4.66
CA SER A 60 3.86 -4.48 -3.85
C SER A 60 2.59 -3.72 -4.21
N PHE A 61 2.69 -2.38 -4.25
CA PHE A 61 1.55 -1.52 -4.53
C PHE A 61 1.14 -1.60 -6.00
N LEU A 62 2.07 -1.85 -6.93
CA LEU A 62 1.76 -2.02 -8.34
C LEU A 62 0.90 -3.28 -8.54
N ILE A 63 1.28 -4.40 -7.92
CA ILE A 63 0.51 -5.64 -7.94
C ILE A 63 -0.89 -5.36 -7.39
N TRP A 64 -0.98 -4.71 -6.23
CA TRP A 64 -2.26 -4.38 -5.64
C TRP A 64 -3.13 -3.52 -6.55
N ASN A 65 -2.58 -2.44 -7.12
CA ASN A 65 -3.27 -1.54 -8.03
C ASN A 65 -3.75 -2.28 -9.28
N ILE A 66 -2.89 -3.07 -9.94
CA ILE A 66 -3.25 -3.81 -11.15
C ILE A 66 -4.41 -4.75 -10.88
N PHE A 67 -4.36 -5.57 -9.82
CA PHE A 67 -5.42 -6.54 -9.55
C PHE A 67 -6.75 -5.88 -9.15
N THR A 68 -6.71 -4.79 -8.40
CA THR A 68 -7.93 -4.10 -7.93
C THR A 68 -8.57 -3.20 -8.99
N THR A 69 -7.77 -2.65 -9.90
CA THR A 69 -8.23 -1.69 -10.93
C THR A 69 -8.09 -2.23 -12.35
N TRP A 70 -7.92 -3.55 -12.53
CA TRP A 70 -7.75 -4.18 -13.84
C TRP A 70 -8.90 -3.86 -14.81
N TRP A 71 -10.12 -3.68 -14.28
CA TRP A 71 -11.33 -3.33 -15.03
C TRP A 71 -11.21 -1.98 -15.77
N LEU A 72 -10.37 -1.07 -15.27
CA LEU A 72 -10.18 0.26 -15.84
C LEU A 72 -9.51 0.21 -17.24
N TRP A 73 -8.82 -0.89 -17.53
CA TRP A 73 -8.24 -1.17 -18.83
C TRP A 73 -9.29 -1.20 -19.95
N TYR A 74 -10.52 -1.60 -19.63
CA TYR A 74 -11.63 -1.65 -20.58
C TYR A 74 -12.23 -0.28 -20.91
N SER A 75 -11.99 0.73 -20.05
CA SER A 75 -12.47 2.10 -20.29
C SER A 75 -11.47 2.90 -21.13
N THR A 76 -10.23 3.09 -20.63
CA THR A 76 -9.26 3.99 -21.27
C THR A 76 -7.84 3.48 -21.01
N LYS A 77 -7.26 2.77 -21.98
CA LYS A 77 -5.96 2.09 -21.80
C LYS A 77 -4.84 3.03 -21.33
N ALA A 78 -4.68 4.18 -21.98
CA ALA A 78 -3.63 5.15 -21.65
C ALA A 78 -3.85 5.81 -20.27
N GLY A 79 -5.10 6.22 -19.99
CA GLY A 79 -5.47 6.81 -18.70
C GLY A 79 -5.32 5.82 -17.55
N ALA A 80 -5.68 4.55 -17.78
CA ALA A 80 -5.58 3.50 -16.77
C ALA A 80 -4.12 3.21 -16.40
N VAL A 81 -3.23 3.09 -17.39
CA VAL A 81 -1.80 2.88 -17.12
C VAL A 81 -1.21 4.06 -16.36
N PHE A 82 -1.55 5.29 -16.75
CA PHE A 82 -1.07 6.49 -16.07
C PHE A 82 -1.58 6.58 -14.63
N ALA A 83 -2.87 6.33 -14.40
CA ALA A 83 -3.48 6.36 -13.08
C ALA A 83 -2.88 5.30 -12.15
N ILE A 84 -2.74 4.07 -12.62
CA ILE A 84 -2.12 2.96 -11.86
C ILE A 84 -0.67 3.32 -11.51
N ALA A 85 0.11 3.81 -12.46
CA ALA A 85 1.51 4.17 -12.24
C ALA A 85 1.64 5.35 -11.26
N ALA A 86 0.85 6.41 -11.44
CA ALA A 86 0.85 7.58 -10.59
C ALA A 86 0.45 7.25 -9.14
N ASN A 87 -0.65 6.51 -8.96
CA ASN A 87 -1.11 6.10 -7.63
C ASN A 87 -0.08 5.20 -6.94
N THR A 88 0.47 4.21 -7.66
CA THR A 88 1.52 3.34 -7.12
C THR A 88 2.76 4.13 -6.70
N LEU A 89 3.16 5.14 -7.47
CA LEU A 89 4.30 6.00 -7.17
C LEU A 89 4.05 6.85 -5.92
N LEU A 90 2.83 7.40 -5.80
CA LEU A 90 2.41 8.21 -4.67
C LEU A 90 2.37 7.37 -3.37
N MET A 91 1.82 6.15 -3.42
CA MET A 91 1.82 5.22 -2.29
C MET A 91 3.23 4.78 -1.89
N SER A 92 4.10 4.48 -2.87
CA SER A 92 5.48 4.09 -2.60
C SER A 92 6.30 5.25 -2.03
N ALA A 93 6.02 6.49 -2.45
CA ALA A 93 6.61 7.70 -1.88
C ALA A 93 6.21 7.89 -0.41
N THR A 94 4.92 7.72 -0.08
CA THR A 94 4.43 7.75 1.32
C THR A 94 5.14 6.72 2.19
N PHE A 95 5.29 5.49 1.69
CA PHE A 95 6.03 4.44 2.39
C PHE A 95 7.53 4.75 2.52
N MET A 96 8.12 5.44 1.53
CA MET A 96 9.50 5.89 1.59
C MET A 96 9.72 6.96 2.67
N ILE A 97 8.77 7.89 2.84
CA ILE A 97 8.79 8.88 3.93
C ILE A 97 8.78 8.15 5.28
N PHE A 98 7.90 7.16 5.44
CA PHE A 98 7.90 6.28 6.62
C PHE A 98 9.27 5.62 6.84
N HIS A 99 9.89 5.03 5.82
CA HIS A 99 11.21 4.39 5.94
C HIS A 99 12.30 5.36 6.43
N ILE A 100 12.27 6.63 5.98
CA ILE A 100 13.22 7.66 6.39
C ILE A 100 13.03 8.00 7.87
N VAL A 101 11.80 8.25 8.31
CA VAL A 101 11.47 8.58 9.71
C VAL A 101 11.82 7.39 10.61
N ALA A 102 11.42 6.20 10.21
CA ALA A 102 11.62 5.01 10.99
C ALA A 102 13.12 4.67 11.17
N LYS A 103 14.02 5.18 10.31
CA LYS A 103 15.48 5.02 10.47
C LYS A 103 16.06 5.93 11.56
N ARG A 104 15.37 7.01 11.90
CA ARG A 104 15.79 8.02 12.88
C ARG A 104 15.08 7.87 14.23
N THR A 105 14.09 6.99 14.33
CA THR A 105 13.18 6.93 15.49
C THR A 105 12.98 5.49 15.97
N LYS A 106 12.52 5.33 17.22
CA LYS A 106 12.11 4.05 17.79
C LYS A 106 11.00 3.39 16.94
N PRO A 107 10.97 2.05 16.82
CA PRO A 107 10.02 1.34 15.96
C PRO A 107 8.55 1.60 16.31
N LYS A 108 8.20 1.75 17.60
CA LYS A 108 6.83 2.05 18.03
C LYS A 108 6.32 3.38 17.45
N ILE A 109 7.12 4.44 17.55
CA ILE A 109 6.76 5.77 17.06
C ILE A 109 6.71 5.78 15.53
N ALA A 110 7.60 5.04 14.88
CA ALA A 110 7.58 4.87 13.43
C ALA A 110 6.25 4.28 12.93
N TYR A 111 5.71 3.25 13.59
CA TYR A 111 4.43 2.65 13.19
C TYR A 111 3.25 3.60 13.40
N ILE A 112 3.24 4.39 14.49
CA ILE A 112 2.22 5.43 14.68
C ILE A 112 2.32 6.48 13.56
N PHE A 113 3.54 6.89 13.22
CA PHE A 113 3.78 7.82 12.12
C PHE A 113 3.32 7.26 10.77
N LEU A 114 3.47 5.95 10.53
CA LEU A 114 2.93 5.29 9.32
C LEU A 114 1.42 5.47 9.21
N ILE A 115 0.68 5.29 10.31
CA ILE A 115 -0.77 5.45 10.32
C ILE A 115 -1.13 6.90 10.02
N CYS A 116 -0.49 7.86 10.71
CA CYS A 116 -0.73 9.29 10.49
C CYS A 116 -0.44 9.73 9.05
N ILE A 117 0.72 9.34 8.49
CA ILE A 117 1.10 9.75 7.13
C ILE A 117 0.19 9.09 6.10
N TRP A 118 -0.26 7.86 6.35
CA TRP A 118 -1.18 7.16 5.45
C TRP A 118 -2.57 7.81 5.43
N LEU A 119 -3.11 8.19 6.60
CA LEU A 119 -4.39 8.91 6.68
C LEU A 119 -4.30 10.29 6.00
N SER A 120 -3.21 11.03 6.24
CA SER A 120 -2.97 12.31 5.55
C SER A 120 -2.87 12.14 4.03
N PHE A 121 -2.21 11.06 3.60
CA PHE A 121 -2.09 10.71 2.19
C PHE A 121 -3.46 10.41 1.55
N GLU A 122 -4.28 9.59 2.20
CA GLU A 122 -5.63 9.28 1.74
C GLU A 122 -6.50 10.53 1.65
N LYS A 123 -6.44 11.40 2.67
CA LYS A 123 -7.19 12.67 2.65
C LYS A 123 -6.70 13.60 1.52
N PHE A 124 -5.40 13.65 1.26
CA PHE A 124 -4.84 14.43 0.16
C PHE A 124 -5.24 13.86 -1.21
N HIS A 125 -5.27 12.54 -1.37
CA HIS A 125 -5.71 11.89 -2.61
C HIS A 125 -7.18 12.14 -2.93
N LEU A 126 -8.02 12.38 -1.93
CA LEU A 126 -9.43 12.75 -2.13
C LEU A 126 -9.62 14.18 -2.65
N SER A 127 -8.72 15.10 -2.28
CA SER A 127 -8.83 16.52 -2.64
C SER A 127 -8.10 16.89 -3.94
N TRP A 128 -7.34 15.96 -4.52
CA TRP A 128 -6.59 16.21 -5.76
C TRP A 128 -7.52 16.12 -6.97
N ASP A 129 -7.35 17.01 -7.97
CA ASP A 129 -7.95 16.92 -9.31
C ASP A 129 -7.76 15.56 -10.01
N VAL A 130 -6.69 14.83 -9.69
CA VAL A 130 -6.48 13.42 -10.13
C VAL A 130 -6.87 12.48 -8.98
N SER A 131 -8.02 12.72 -8.38
CA SER A 131 -8.47 11.95 -7.22
C SER A 131 -8.75 10.51 -7.63
N TRP A 132 -8.12 9.58 -6.92
CA TRP A 132 -8.29 8.15 -7.11
C TRP A 132 -8.85 7.52 -5.83
N PRO A 133 -10.14 7.75 -5.51
CA PRO A 133 -10.73 7.33 -4.24
C PRO A 133 -10.92 5.82 -4.13
N TRP A 134 -10.67 5.07 -5.21
CA TRP A 134 -10.88 3.64 -5.26
C TRP A 134 -9.99 2.92 -4.26
N LEU A 135 -8.71 3.27 -4.12
CA LEU A 135 -7.75 2.49 -3.33
C LEU A 135 -7.57 2.95 -1.87
N HIS A 136 -8.64 3.42 -1.24
CA HIS A 136 -8.63 3.67 0.21
C HIS A 136 -8.72 2.35 0.99
N LEU A 137 -7.92 2.23 2.05
CA LEU A 137 -7.98 1.04 2.91
C LEU A 137 -9.35 0.88 3.57
N GLY A 138 -10.05 1.99 3.82
CA GLY A 138 -11.42 1.98 4.35
C GLY A 138 -12.44 1.28 3.44
N ASN A 139 -12.22 1.30 2.12
CA ASN A 139 -13.16 0.68 1.16
C ASN A 139 -13.23 -0.85 1.32
N VAL A 140 -12.19 -1.47 1.90
CA VAL A 140 -12.17 -2.90 2.20
C VAL A 140 -13.29 -3.33 3.15
N PHE A 141 -13.75 -2.43 4.01
CA PHE A 141 -14.79 -2.73 4.99
C PHE A 141 -16.20 -2.50 4.46
N SER A 142 -16.39 -1.95 3.24
CA SER A 142 -17.71 -1.52 2.75
C SER A 142 -18.76 -2.63 2.71
N GLU A 143 -18.35 -3.87 2.46
CA GLU A 143 -19.25 -5.04 2.43
C GLU A 143 -19.47 -5.66 3.81
N GLN A 144 -18.66 -5.31 4.82
CA GLN A 144 -18.81 -5.80 6.19
C GLN A 144 -19.64 -4.84 7.03
N ILE A 145 -20.93 -4.78 6.69
CA ILE A 145 -21.92 -3.93 7.36
C ILE A 145 -21.92 -4.16 8.88
N ALA A 146 -21.83 -5.42 9.33
CA ALA A 146 -21.79 -5.76 10.75
C ALA A 146 -20.58 -5.21 11.53
N TRP A 147 -19.48 -4.82 10.85
CA TRP A 147 -18.29 -4.24 11.50
C TRP A 147 -18.30 -2.72 11.51
N ILE A 148 -19.03 -2.11 10.58
CA ILE A 148 -19.15 -0.66 10.45
C ILE A 148 -20.37 -0.16 11.23
N GLN A 149 -21.43 -0.96 11.29
CA GLN A 149 -22.69 -0.58 11.89
C GLN A 149 -22.61 -0.74 13.42
N TRP A 150 -22.61 0.41 14.12
CA TRP A 150 -22.65 0.50 15.58
C TRP A 150 -24.09 0.49 16.11
N VAL A 151 -24.91 -0.46 15.65
CA VAL A 151 -26.30 -0.67 16.14
C VAL A 151 -26.39 -2.01 16.85
#